data_AF-A0A7S1B2F1-F1
#
_entry.id   AF-A0A7S1B2F1-F1
#
_cell.length_a   1.000
_cell.length_b   1.000
_cell.length_c   1.000
_cell.angle_alpha   90.00
_cell.angle_beta   90.00
_cell.angle_gamma   90.00
#
_symmetry.space_group_name_H-M   'P 1'
#
loop_
_entity.id
_entity.type
_entity.pdbx_description
1 polymer ?
#
loop_
_entity_poly.entity_id
_entity_poly.type
_entity_poly.pdbx_seq_one_letter_code
_entity_poly.pdbx_strand_id
1 'polypeptide(L)'
;EGDVVPVPPTSAPDLCKPPWQRIVKWIALAHHRTYAFGHAESLFLAVQLAGRFMTARPPELRWKLLAAASLSLACKFELQTRYPWGAELVPSDTATPIRSDDVHRMEISVLEALRYRLHFPTA
;
A
#
# COMPACT_ATOMS: atom_id res chain seq x y z
N GLU A 1 38.69 10.05 20.40
CA GLU A 1 38.00 9.37 19.28
C GLU A 1 36.51 9.40 19.55
N GLY A 2 35.75 10.18 18.77
CA GLY A 2 34.30 10.29 18.90
C GLY A 2 33.68 9.56 17.72
N ASP A 3 33.03 8.43 18.01
CA ASP A 3 32.40 7.57 17.03
C ASP A 3 31.14 8.26 16.49
N VAL A 4 31.21 8.74 15.24
CA VAL A 4 30.08 9.38 14.55
C VAL A 4 29.19 8.27 14.01
N VAL A 5 28.16 7.92 14.79
CA VAL A 5 27.11 7.00 14.32
C VAL A 5 26.41 7.65 13.12
N PRO A 6 26.43 7.04 11.92
CA PRO A 6 25.78 7.62 10.76
C PRO A 6 24.26 7.55 10.95
N VAL A 7 23.63 8.71 11.12
CA VAL A 7 22.18 8.86 11.10
C VAL A 7 21.70 8.45 9.71
N PRO A 8 20.79 7.46 9.57
CA PRO A 8 20.27 7.09 8.27
C PRO A 8 19.53 8.29 7.66
N PRO A 9 19.64 8.53 6.33
CA PRO A 9 18.97 9.65 5.69
C PRO A 9 17.46 9.52 5.89
N THR A 10 16.93 10.34 6.79
CA THR A 10 15.49 10.43 7.06
C THR A 10 14.87 11.32 5.98
N SER A 11 14.96 10.92 4.72
CA SER A 11 14.11 11.49 3.69
C SER A 11 12.76 10.79 3.78
N ALA A 12 11.93 11.23 4.74
CA ALA A 12 10.53 10.86 4.71
C ALA A 12 10.00 11.24 3.30
N PRO A 13 9.34 10.31 2.59
CA PRO A 13 8.79 10.60 1.28
C PRO A 13 7.87 11.80 1.48
N ASP A 14 8.14 12.86 0.74
CA ASP A 14 7.34 14.07 0.81
C ASP A 14 5.92 13.70 0.38
N LEU A 15 5.04 13.54 1.37
CA LEU A 15 3.65 13.08 1.21
C LEU A 15 2.83 14.10 0.40
N CYS A 16 3.37 15.27 0.10
CA CYS A 16 2.74 16.24 -0.81
C CYS A 16 3.05 15.97 -2.29
N LYS A 17 3.93 15.00 -2.62
CA LYS A 17 4.35 14.75 -4.00
C LYS A 17 3.39 13.86 -4.81
N PRO A 18 3.40 13.98 -6.15
CA PRO A 18 2.46 13.28 -7.04
C PRO A 18 2.28 11.76 -6.90
N PRO A 19 3.29 10.94 -6.53
CA PRO A 19 3.03 9.50 -6.38
C PRO A 19 2.16 9.16 -5.18
N TRP A 20 2.28 9.88 -4.06
CA TRP A 20 1.52 9.59 -2.83
C TRP A 20 0.03 9.87 -3.00
N GLN A 21 -0.32 11.05 -3.50
CA GLN A 21 -1.71 11.44 -3.74
C GLN A 21 -2.42 10.47 -4.69
N ARG A 22 -1.70 9.96 -5.71
CA ARG A 22 -2.20 8.96 -6.64
C ARG A 22 -2.47 7.61 -5.96
N ILE A 23 -1.58 7.17 -5.07
CA ILE A 23 -1.77 5.94 -4.28
C ILE A 23 -3.01 6.06 -3.40
N VAL A 24 -3.11 7.11 -2.58
CA VAL A 24 -4.23 7.31 -1.64
C VAL A 24 -5.57 7.37 -2.40
N LYS A 25 -5.64 8.19 -3.46
CA LYS A 25 -6.84 8.30 -4.30
C LYS A 25 -7.24 6.96 -4.91
N TRP A 26 -6.27 6.19 -5.39
CA TRP A 26 -6.54 4.89 -6.00
C TRP A 26 -7.03 3.87 -4.97
N ILE A 27 -6.41 3.81 -3.78
CA ILE A 27 -6.83 2.92 -2.69
C ILE A 27 -8.27 3.24 -2.29
N ALA A 28 -8.61 4.52 -2.08
CA ALA A 28 -9.95 4.93 -1.71
C ALA A 28 -10.99 4.55 -2.78
N LEU A 29 -10.68 4.76 -4.07
CA LEU A 29 -11.59 4.41 -5.16
C LEU A 29 -11.78 2.89 -5.29
N ALA A 30 -10.71 2.11 -5.15
CA ALA A 30 -10.77 0.66 -5.22
C ALA A 30 -11.56 0.09 -4.03
N HIS A 31 -11.26 0.55 -2.81
CA HIS A 31 -11.96 0.13 -1.58
C HIS A 31 -13.47 0.41 -1.65
N HIS A 32 -13.87 1.63 -2.05
CA HIS A 32 -15.28 2.00 -2.19
C HIS A 32 -16.03 1.19 -3.27
N ARG A 33 -15.33 0.66 -4.29
CA ARG A 33 -15.95 -0.23 -5.29
C ARG A 33 -16.14 -1.65 -4.77
N THR A 34 -15.30 -2.08 -3.85
CA THR A 34 -15.32 -3.45 -3.31
C THR A 34 -16.27 -3.57 -2.12
N TYR A 35 -16.36 -2.54 -1.27
CA TYR A 35 -17.15 -2.56 -0.05
C TYR A 35 -18.18 -1.43 -0.01
N ALA A 36 -19.35 -1.73 0.54
CA ALA A 36 -20.30 -0.72 0.96
C ALA A 36 -19.77 0.02 2.21
N PHE A 37 -20.49 1.06 2.65
CA PHE A 37 -20.14 1.81 3.85
C PHE A 37 -19.93 0.90 5.07
N GLY A 38 -18.85 1.15 5.82
CA GLY A 38 -18.52 0.45 7.06
C GLY A 38 -17.44 -0.62 6.90
N HIS A 39 -16.18 -0.19 6.68
CA HIS A 39 -14.96 -1.03 6.63
C HIS A 39 -13.71 -0.13 6.52
N ALA A 40 -13.73 1.01 7.23
CA ALA A 40 -12.73 2.07 7.07
C ALA A 40 -11.34 1.65 7.58
N GLU A 41 -11.28 0.68 8.48
CA GLU A 41 -10.07 0.12 9.07
C GLU A 41 -9.11 -0.38 7.98
N SER A 42 -9.60 -1.16 7.02
CA SER A 42 -8.76 -1.68 5.93
C SER A 42 -8.31 -0.58 4.96
N LEU A 43 -9.13 0.47 4.79
CA LEU A 43 -8.76 1.65 4.01
C LEU A 43 -7.60 2.39 4.68
N PHE A 44 -7.72 2.70 5.97
CA PHE A 44 -6.69 3.40 6.74
C PHE A 44 -5.41 2.57 6.86
N LEU A 45 -5.53 1.27 7.13
CA LEU A 45 -4.41 0.35 7.17
C LEU A 45 -3.70 0.28 5.82
N ALA A 46 -4.42 0.18 4.70
CA ALA A 46 -3.83 0.16 3.37
C ALA A 46 -2.98 1.42 3.09
N VAL A 47 -3.48 2.59 3.48
CA VAL A 47 -2.74 3.85 3.36
C VAL A 47 -1.48 3.83 4.23
N GLN A 48 -1.58 3.40 5.49
CA GLN A 48 -0.44 3.27 6.40
C GLN A 48 0.66 2.34 5.83
N LEU A 49 0.27 1.17 5.29
CA LEU A 49 1.19 0.21 4.70
C LEU A 49 1.93 0.80 3.51
N ALA A 50 1.21 1.45 2.59
CA ALA A 50 1.81 2.07 1.41
C ALA A 50 2.78 3.21 1.79
N GLY A 51 2.38 4.07 2.74
CA GLY A 51 3.20 5.21 3.18
C GLY A 51 4.49 4.75 3.84
N ARG A 52 4.41 3.77 4.74
CA ARG A 52 5.60 3.18 5.38
C ARG A 52 6.48 2.44 4.38
N PHE A 53 5.90 1.73 3.42
CA PHE A 53 6.69 1.11 2.35
C PHE A 53 7.49 2.15 1.58
N MET A 54 6.86 3.28 1.20
CA MET A 54 7.54 4.38 0.50
C MET A 54 8.65 5.03 1.33
N THR A 55 8.57 5.00 2.67
CA THR A 55 9.65 5.46 3.54
C THR A 55 10.84 4.49 3.56
N ALA A 56 10.56 3.19 3.43
CA ALA A 56 11.57 2.14 3.48
C ALA A 56 12.21 1.86 2.11
N ARG A 57 11.46 2.04 1.02
CA ARG A 57 11.88 1.82 -0.36
C ARG A 57 11.31 2.93 -1.25
N PRO A 58 12.14 3.70 -1.97
CA PRO A 58 11.63 4.69 -2.91
C PRO A 58 10.75 3.99 -3.96
N PRO A 59 9.55 4.51 -4.27
CA PRO A 59 8.65 3.86 -5.20
C PRO A 59 9.17 4.03 -6.63
N GLU A 60 10.00 3.10 -7.09
CA GLU A 60 10.28 2.95 -8.51
C GLU A 60 8.99 2.55 -9.22
N LEU A 61 8.44 3.48 -10.03
CA LEU A 61 7.46 3.36 -11.13
C LEU A 61 6.15 2.53 -10.96
N ARG A 62 6.01 1.63 -9.99
CA ARG A 62 4.90 0.67 -9.85
C ARG A 62 3.96 1.05 -8.71
N TRP A 63 3.66 2.35 -8.56
CA TRP A 63 2.81 2.87 -7.49
C TRP A 63 1.40 2.23 -7.46
N LYS A 64 0.83 1.88 -8.62
CA LYS A 64 -0.47 1.18 -8.69
C LYS A 64 -0.38 -0.24 -8.10
N LEU A 65 0.73 -0.92 -8.32
CA LEU A 65 0.97 -2.26 -7.78
C LEU A 65 1.15 -2.22 -6.26
N LEU A 66 1.86 -1.21 -5.77
CA LEU A 66 1.97 -0.95 -4.33
C LEU A 66 0.60 -0.68 -3.70
N ALA A 67 -0.21 0.18 -4.34
CA ALA A 67 -1.56 0.48 -3.87
C ALA A 67 -2.45 -0.78 -3.81
N ALA A 68 -2.43 -1.58 -4.87
CA ALA A 68 -3.14 -2.86 -4.97
C ALA A 68 -2.74 -3.84 -3.86
N ALA A 69 -1.44 -4.06 -3.68
CA ALA A 69 -0.92 -4.97 -2.66
C ALA A 69 -1.21 -4.48 -1.23
N SER A 70 -1.09 -3.17 -0.98
CA SER A 70 -1.38 -2.60 0.34
C SER A 70 -2.85 -2.74 0.72
N LEU A 71 -3.76 -2.52 -0.24
CA LEU A 71 -5.19 -2.71 -0.03
C LEU A 71 -5.53 -4.20 0.18
N SER A 72 -5.00 -5.09 -0.65
CA SER A 72 -5.22 -6.54 -0.49
C SER A 72 -4.74 -7.06 0.87
N LEU A 73 -3.54 -6.66 1.32
CA LEU A 73 -3.02 -7.00 2.64
C LEU A 73 -3.90 -6.48 3.77
N ALA A 74 -4.31 -5.22 3.69
CA ALA A 74 -5.14 -4.61 4.73
C ALA A 74 -6.50 -5.31 4.83
N CYS A 75 -7.11 -5.67 3.69
CA CYS A 75 -8.38 -6.40 3.69
C CYS A 75 -8.20 -7.79 4.34
N LYS A 76 -7.13 -8.53 3.99
CA LYS A 76 -6.78 -9.82 4.60
C LYS A 76 -6.59 -9.72 6.11
N PHE A 77 -5.90 -8.68 6.55
CA PHE A 77 -5.60 -8.45 7.96
C PHE A 77 -6.87 -8.12 8.77
N GLU A 78 -7.73 -7.26 8.23
CA GLU A 78 -9.02 -6.88 8.83
C GLU A 78 -10.13 -7.91 8.60
N LEU A 79 -9.78 -9.15 8.18
CA LEU A 79 -10.69 -10.28 8.01
C LEU A 79 -11.92 -9.99 7.13
N GLN A 80 -11.76 -9.16 6.10
CA GLN A 80 -12.87 -8.78 5.22
C GLN A 80 -13.34 -9.97 4.37
N THR A 81 -14.64 -10.11 4.18
CA THR A 81 -15.24 -11.29 3.53
C THR A 81 -14.92 -11.39 2.03
N ARG A 82 -14.63 -10.25 1.40
CA ARG A 82 -14.15 -10.15 0.02
C ARG A 82 -12.76 -9.56 0.08
N TYR A 83 -11.88 -9.95 -0.82
CA TYR A 83 -10.60 -9.30 -1.02
C TYR A 83 -10.51 -8.97 -2.50
N PRO A 84 -10.15 -7.74 -2.87
CA PRO A 84 -10.10 -7.40 -4.28
C PRO A 84 -8.85 -8.07 -4.87
N TRP A 85 -9.02 -9.22 -5.53
CA TRP A 85 -7.93 -10.00 -6.14
C TRP A 85 -7.72 -9.54 -7.59
N GLY A 86 -6.53 -9.03 -7.90
CA GLY A 86 -6.09 -8.80 -9.28
C GLY A 86 -7.04 -7.97 -10.14
N ALA A 87 -7.78 -8.62 -11.04
CA ALA A 87 -8.62 -7.97 -12.07
C ALA A 87 -9.71 -7.03 -11.50
N GLU A 88 -10.20 -7.25 -10.28
CA GLU A 88 -11.20 -6.37 -9.64
C GLU A 88 -10.60 -5.05 -9.11
N LEU A 89 -9.28 -5.03 -8.88
CA LEU A 89 -8.55 -3.84 -8.44
C LEU A 89 -8.22 -2.89 -9.60
N VAL A 90 -8.34 -3.34 -10.85
CA VAL A 90 -7.90 -2.58 -12.02
C VAL A 90 -9.09 -1.81 -12.59
N PRO A 91 -9.06 -0.47 -12.64
CA PRO A 91 -9.96 0.26 -13.53
C PRO A 91 -9.68 -0.23 -14.96
N SER A 92 -10.70 -0.61 -15.72
CA SER A 92 -10.60 -1.15 -17.10
C SER A 92 -9.80 -0.29 -18.10
N ASP A 93 -9.31 0.88 -17.67
CA ASP A 93 -8.64 1.92 -18.44
C ASP A 93 -7.09 1.88 -18.37
N THR A 94 -6.47 0.81 -17.85
CA THR A 94 -4.99 0.71 -17.83
C THR A 94 -4.45 -0.15 -18.97
N ALA A 95 -3.58 0.45 -19.79
CA ALA A 95 -2.88 -0.21 -20.91
C ALA A 95 -2.06 -1.46 -20.53
N THR A 96 -1.79 -1.68 -19.24
CA THR A 96 -1.19 -2.92 -18.71
C THR A 96 -2.02 -3.43 -17.53
N PRO A 97 -2.65 -4.60 -17.65
CA PRO A 97 -3.41 -5.18 -16.54
C PRO A 97 -2.47 -5.59 -15.41
N ILE A 98 -2.85 -5.28 -14.17
CA ILE A 98 -2.16 -5.81 -12.99
C ILE A 98 -2.56 -7.28 -12.83
N ARG A 99 -1.57 -8.19 -12.89
CA ARG A 99 -1.80 -9.62 -12.70
C ARG A 99 -1.88 -9.95 -11.21
N SER A 100 -2.69 -10.93 -10.83
CA SER A 100 -2.77 -11.44 -9.46
C SER A 100 -1.40 -11.80 -8.88
N ASP A 101 -0.56 -12.45 -9.68
CA ASP A 101 0.77 -12.90 -9.27
C ASP A 101 1.70 -11.72 -8.97
N ASP A 102 1.57 -10.62 -9.71
CA ASP A 102 2.33 -9.40 -9.44
C ASP A 102 1.90 -8.79 -8.10
N VAL A 103 0.59 -8.78 -7.82
CA VAL A 103 0.06 -8.31 -6.52
C VAL A 103 0.65 -9.14 -5.41
N HIS A 104 0.58 -10.47 -5.50
CA HIS A 104 1.07 -11.35 -4.44
C HIS A 104 2.57 -11.19 -4.17
N ARG A 105 3.40 -11.05 -5.22
CA ARG A 105 4.83 -10.75 -5.06
C ARG A 105 5.08 -9.40 -4.39
N MET A 106 4.27 -8.40 -4.72
CA MET A 106 4.34 -7.09 -4.07
C MET A 106 3.87 -7.16 -2.62
N GLU A 107 2.85 -7.95 -2.28
CA GLU A 107 2.44 -8.18 -0.89
C GLU A 107 3.62 -8.68 -0.05
N ILE A 108 4.35 -9.68 -0.56
CA ILE A 108 5.56 -10.21 0.11
C ILE A 108 6.60 -9.09 0.29
N SER A 109 6.86 -8.31 -0.77
CA SER A 109 7.79 -7.18 -0.68
C SER A 109 7.38 -6.13 0.37
N VAL A 110 6.08 -5.86 0.50
CA VAL A 110 5.54 -4.94 1.51
C VAL A 110 5.73 -5.52 2.91
N LEU A 111 5.38 -6.79 3.12
CA LEU A 111 5.56 -7.47 4.40
C LEU A 111 7.02 -7.48 4.85
N GLU A 112 7.94 -7.80 3.95
CA GLU A 112 9.38 -7.80 4.20
C GLU A 112 9.90 -6.41 4.55
N ALA A 113 9.52 -5.38 3.76
CA ALA A 113 9.93 -4.00 4.01
C ALA A 113 9.44 -3.48 5.36
N LEU A 114 8.26 -3.92 5.80
CA LEU A 114 7.66 -3.55 7.09
C LEU A 114 8.02 -4.51 8.23
N ARG A 115 8.84 -5.53 7.97
CA ARG A 115 9.21 -6.58 8.92
C ARG A 115 7.98 -7.21 9.59
N TYR A 116 6.93 -7.45 8.81
CA TYR A 116 5.64 -8.03 9.25
C TYR A 116 4.92 -7.23 10.35
N ARG A 117 5.30 -5.97 10.61
CA ARG A 117 4.59 -5.10 11.54
C ARG A 117 3.37 -4.52 10.83
N LEU A 118 2.21 -5.12 11.06
CA LEU A 118 0.92 -4.73 10.46
C LEU A 118 -0.08 -4.13 11.48
N HIS A 119 0.12 -4.39 12.78
CA HIS A 119 -0.70 -3.79 13.82
C HIS A 119 -0.39 -2.29 13.92
N PHE A 120 -1.26 -1.48 13.33
CA PHE A 120 -1.22 -0.03 13.44
C PHE A 120 -2.55 0.46 13.98
N PRO A 121 -2.55 1.34 15.00
CA PRO A 121 -3.76 2.05 15.38
C PRO A 121 -4.27 2.84 14.17
N THR A 122 -5.47 2.51 13.70
CA THR A 122 -6.22 3.29 12.70
C THR A 122 -7.11 4.30 13.42
N ALA A 123 -7.34 5.47 12.79
CA ALA A 123 -8.03 6.61 13.38
C ALA A 123 -9.55 6.43 13.51
#